data_AF-A0A8T5HYU6-F1
#
_entry.id   AF-A0A8T5HYU6-F1
#
_cell.length_a   1.000
_cell.length_b   1.000
_cell.length_c   1.000
_cell.angle_alpha   90.00
_cell.angle_beta   90.00
_cell.angle_gamma   90.00
#
_symmetry.space_group_name_H-M   'P 1'
#
loop_
_entity.id
_entity.type
_entity.pdbx_description
1 polymer ?
#
loop_
_entity_poly.entity_id
_entity_poly.type
_entity_poly.pdbx_seq_one_letter_code
_entity_poly.pdbx_strand_id
1 'polypeptide(L)'
;MKLDKKDQQLIFELDQNSRQSINSIAKKTKLSRDVVNYRIKQLEKKKIINGYFALIDFNKLGYQAIRLYHWNYQKFFGEATHTKKFGKHSGNRLAI
;
A
#
# COMPACT_ATOMS: atom_id res chain seq x y z
N MET A 1 -13.69 3.92 7.49
CA MET A 1 -13.37 4.17 8.91
C MET A 1 -12.55 5.43 8.95
N LYS A 2 -13.02 6.44 9.68
CA LYS A 2 -12.22 7.63 9.95
C LYS A 2 -11.27 7.29 11.10
N LEU A 3 -9.96 7.46 10.89
CA LEU A 3 -8.97 7.26 11.95
C LEU A 3 -9.19 8.31 13.04
N ASP A 4 -9.33 7.86 14.28
CA ASP A 4 -9.36 8.76 15.43
C ASP A 4 -7.96 8.89 16.06
N LYS A 5 -7.84 9.78 17.06
CA LYS A 5 -6.57 10.02 17.75
C LYS A 5 -6.02 8.77 18.45
N LYS A 6 -6.91 7.85 18.87
CA LYS A 6 -6.51 6.61 19.55
C LYS A 6 -5.99 5.57 18.56
N ASP A 7 -6.56 5.50 17.36
CA ASP A 7 -6.00 4.69 16.29
C ASP A 7 -4.61 5.18 15.89
N GLN A 8 -4.43 6.50 15.76
CA GLN A 8 -3.11 7.09 15.46
C GLN A 8 -2.09 6.75 16.56
N GLN A 9 -2.47 6.89 17.83
CA GLN A 9 -1.60 6.53 18.95
C GLN A 9 -1.26 5.03 18.96
N LEU A 10 -2.23 4.17 18.64
CA LEU A 10 -2.03 2.72 18.55
C LEU A 10 -1.09 2.34 17.41
N ILE A 11 -1.26 2.94 16.23
CA ILE A 11 -0.36 2.74 15.08
C ILE A 11 1.05 3.20 15.43
N PHE A 12 1.18 4.36 16.08
CA PHE A 12 2.47 4.85 16.55
C PHE A 12 3.17 3.85 17.49
N GLU A 13 2.46 3.29 18.46
CA GLU A 13 3.04 2.26 19.33
C GLU A 13 3.51 1.02 18.55
N LEU A 14 2.70 0.55 17.60
CA LEU A 14 3.06 -0.61 16.75
C LEU A 14 4.25 -0.32 15.83
N ASP A 15 4.41 0.90 15.34
CA ASP A 15 5.55 1.32 14.54
C ASP A 15 6.85 1.29 15.35
N GLN A 16 6.80 1.76 16.60
CA GLN A 16 7.95 1.72 17.50
C GLN A 16 8.35 0.29 17.88
N ASN A 17 7.38 -0.58 18.13
CA ASN A 17 7.62 -1.99 18.39
C ASN A 17 6.37 -2.83 18.10
N SER A 18 6.34 -3.45 16.94
CA SER A 18 5.22 -4.28 16.49
C SER A 18 5.07 -5.59 17.25
N ARG A 19 6.13 -6.07 17.92
CA ARG A 19 6.14 -7.32 18.71
C ARG A 19 5.73 -7.12 20.16
N GLN A 20 5.46 -5.88 20.59
CA GLN A 20 5.04 -5.62 21.96
C GLN A 20 3.67 -6.26 22.24
N SER A 21 3.41 -6.62 23.50
CA SER A 21 2.14 -7.26 23.86
C SER A 21 0.96 -6.30 23.76
N ILE A 22 -0.23 -6.84 23.46
CA ILE A 22 -1.50 -6.09 23.49
C ILE A 22 -1.73 -5.41 24.85
N ASN A 23 -1.30 -6.05 25.94
CA ASN A 23 -1.38 -5.48 27.29
C ASN A 23 -0.53 -4.21 27.43
N SER A 24 0.67 -4.20 26.84
CA SER A 24 1.55 -3.03 26.83
C SER A 24 0.91 -1.87 26.08
N ILE A 25 0.41 -2.14 24.87
CA ILE A 25 -0.26 -1.13 24.03
C ILE A 25 -1.47 -0.56 24.77
N ALA A 26 -2.31 -1.42 25.33
CA ALA A 26 -3.50 -1.04 26.10
C ALA A 26 -3.19 -0.05 27.23
N LYS A 27 -2.13 -0.30 28.00
CA LYS A 27 -1.66 0.60 29.06
C LYS A 27 -1.24 1.97 28.51
N LYS A 28 -0.44 1.99 27.43
CA LYS A 28 0.07 3.23 26.83
C LYS A 28 -1.02 4.05 26.14
N THR A 29 -1.95 3.40 25.45
CA THR A 29 -3.07 4.05 24.76
C THR A 29 -4.24 4.36 25.67
N LYS A 30 -4.23 3.90 26.93
CA LYS A 30 -5.35 3.98 27.89
C LYS A 30 -6.65 3.40 27.33
N LEU A 31 -6.55 2.21 26.72
CA LEU A 31 -7.66 1.46 26.15
C LEU A 31 -7.76 0.09 26.82
N SER A 32 -8.92 -0.57 26.73
CA SER A 32 -9.01 -1.98 27.12
C SER A 32 -8.31 -2.88 26.10
N ARG A 33 -7.90 -4.07 26.54
CA ARG A 33 -7.24 -5.06 25.68
C ARG A 33 -8.10 -5.46 24.48
N ASP A 34 -9.40 -5.66 24.72
CA ASP A 34 -10.35 -6.05 23.68
C ASP A 34 -10.52 -4.96 22.62
N VAL A 35 -10.57 -3.69 23.05
CA VAL A 35 -10.66 -2.55 22.12
C VAL A 35 -9.38 -2.43 21.28
N VAL A 36 -8.20 -2.60 21.88
CA VAL A 36 -6.93 -2.61 21.14
C VAL A 36 -6.91 -3.74 20.11
N ASN A 37 -7.24 -4.96 20.51
CA ASN A 37 -7.26 -6.12 19.63
C ASN A 37 -8.26 -5.94 18.47
N TYR A 38 -9.47 -5.45 18.77
CA TYR A 38 -10.47 -5.12 17.75
C TYR A 38 -9.96 -4.07 16.77
N ARG A 39 -9.39 -2.97 17.27
CA ARG A 39 -8.87 -1.88 16.41
C ARG A 39 -7.74 -2.37 15.51
N ILE A 40 -6.78 -3.13 16.03
CA ILE A 40 -5.69 -3.72 15.23
C ILE A 40 -6.25 -4.55 14.08
N LYS A 41 -7.15 -5.51 14.38
CA LYS A 41 -7.79 -6.34 13.34
C LYS A 41 -8.52 -5.51 12.29
N GLN A 42 -9.17 -4.42 12.71
CA GLN A 42 -9.87 -3.53 11.78
C GLN A 42 -8.92 -2.71 10.91
N LEU A 43 -7.76 -2.31 11.42
CA LEU A 43 -6.71 -1.62 10.66
C LEU A 43 -6.05 -2.57 9.65
N GLU A 44 -5.80 -3.81 10.03
CA GLU A 44 -5.27 -4.87 9.15
C GLU A 44 -6.26 -5.24 8.04
N LYS A 45 -7.54 -5.47 8.41
CA LYS A 45 -8.61 -5.79 7.45
C LYS A 45 -8.79 -4.69 6.40
N LYS A 46 -8.60 -3.43 6.80
CA LYS A 46 -8.71 -2.26 5.91
C LYS A 46 -7.41 -1.93 5.19
N LYS A 47 -6.35 -2.73 5.36
CA LYS A 47 -5.03 -2.49 4.76
C LYS A 47 -4.44 -1.13 5.11
N ILE A 48 -4.78 -0.60 6.28
CA ILE A 48 -4.08 0.54 6.89
C ILE A 48 -2.79 0.04 7.53
N ILE A 49 -2.83 -1.15 8.16
CA ILE A 49 -1.64 -1.92 8.51
C ILE A 49 -1.50 -3.01 7.47
N ASN A 50 -0.43 -2.96 6.67
CA ASN A 50 -0.17 -3.93 5.61
C ASN A 50 0.59 -5.16 6.12
N GLY A 51 1.36 -5.01 7.19
CA GLY A 51 2.14 -6.06 7.81
C GLY A 51 3.13 -5.51 8.83
N TYR A 52 3.87 -6.40 9.45
CA TYR A 52 4.90 -6.09 10.44
C TYR A 52 6.22 -6.66 9.95
N PHE A 53 7.23 -5.82 9.81
CA PHE A 53 8.53 -6.19 9.25
C PHE A 53 9.67 -5.78 10.19
N ALA A 54 10.75 -6.55 10.15
CA ALA A 54 11.99 -6.13 10.76
C ALA A 54 12.60 -5.00 9.93
N LEU A 55 13.13 -3.98 10.61
CA LEU A 55 13.99 -2.99 9.96
C LEU A 55 15.38 -3.60 9.82
N ILE A 56 15.75 -3.94 8.59
CA ILE A 56 16.99 -4.63 8.27
C ILE A 56 18.02 -3.64 7.76
N ASP A 57 19.25 -3.75 8.26
CA ASP A 57 20.40 -3.03 7.71
C ASP A 57 20.86 -3.70 6.41
N PHE A 58 20.46 -3.12 5.29
CA PHE A 58 20.81 -3.63 3.96
C PHE A 58 22.31 -3.57 3.66
N ASN A 59 23.06 -2.63 4.28
CA ASN A 59 24.51 -2.56 4.07
C ASN A 59 25.21 -3.80 4.63
N LYS A 60 24.77 -4.27 5.80
CA LYS A 60 25.30 -5.50 6.43
C LYS A 60 24.96 -6.77 5.65
N LEU A 61 23.92 -6.73 4.83
CA LEU A 61 23.57 -7.80 3.90
C LEU A 61 24.37 -7.74 2.58
N GLY A 62 25.28 -6.77 2.42
CA GLY A 62 26.08 -6.60 1.21
C GLY A 62 25.40 -5.79 0.11
N TYR A 63 24.22 -5.22 0.35
CA TYR A 63 23.55 -4.32 -0.58
C TYR A 63 24.08 -2.90 -0.38
N GLN A 64 24.90 -2.42 -1.31
CA GLN A 64 25.57 -1.12 -1.21
C GLN A 64 24.98 -0.05 -2.14
N ALA A 65 24.04 -0.44 -3.01
CA ALA A 65 23.45 0.46 -3.98
C ALA A 65 21.93 0.29 -4.00
N ILE A 66 21.23 1.42 -3.92
CA ILE A 66 19.80 1.50 -4.23
C ILE A 66 19.69 2.00 -5.66
N ARG A 67 19.02 1.24 -6.51
CA ARG A 67 18.76 1.64 -7.90
C ARG A 67 17.38 2.27 -8.00
N LEU A 68 17.35 3.55 -8.32
CA LEU A 68 16.12 4.27 -8.61
C LEU A 68 15.90 4.25 -10.13
N TYR A 69 14.79 3.65 -10.55
CA TYR A 69 14.34 3.74 -11.93
C TYR A 69 13.39 4.92 -12.05
N HIS A 70 13.81 5.96 -12.77
CA HIS A 70 12.92 7.04 -13.15
C HIS A 70 12.24 6.66 -14.46
N TRP A 71 10.96 6.27 -14.37
CA TRP A 71 10.16 6.02 -15.56
C TRP A 71 9.60 7.34 -16.09
N ASN A 72 10.10 7.78 -17.25
CA ASN A 72 9.55 8.96 -17.92
C ASN A 72 8.31 8.57 -18.74
N TYR A 73 7.13 8.84 -18.18
CA TYR A 73 5.82 8.50 -18.77
C TYR A 73 5.57 9.17 -20.14
N GLN A 74 6.18 10.33 -20.42
CA GLN A 74 5.95 11.09 -21.66
C GLN A 74 6.57 10.43 -22.90
N LYS A 75 7.66 9.65 -22.74
CA LYS A 75 8.34 9.02 -23.88
C LYS A 75 7.65 7.77 -24.42
N PHE A 76 6.76 7.13 -23.65
CA PHE A 76 6.18 5.84 -24.02
C PHE A 76 4.89 5.95 -24.86
N PHE A 77 4.18 7.09 -24.81
CA PHE A 77 2.95 7.30 -25.59
C PHE A 77 3.15 8.16 -26.85
N GLY A 78 4.37 8.65 -27.10
CA GLY A 78 4.71 9.46 -28.29
C GLY A 78 4.76 8.71 -29.62
N GLU A 79 4.74 7.37 -29.61
CA GLU A 79 4.78 6.54 -30.82
C GLU A 79 3.43 5.89 -31.18
N ALA A 80 2.43 5.96 -30.28
CA ALA A 80 1.13 5.33 -30.48
C ALA A 80 0.14 6.18 -31.31
N THR A 81 0.50 7.38 -31.75
CA THR A 81 -0.39 8.27 -32.52
C THR A 81 -0.12 8.27 -34.04
N HIS A 82 0.83 7.48 -34.52
CA HIS A 82 1.05 7.28 -35.96
C HIS A 82 0.70 5.87 -36.43
N THR A 83 -0.57 5.46 -36.33
CA THR A 83 -1.14 4.53 -37.32
C THR A 83 -2.64 4.74 -37.53
N LYS A 84 -2.93 5.32 -38.70
CA LYS A 84 -4.09 5.10 -39.59
C LYS A 84 -5.50 5.32 -39.03
N LYS A 85 -6.08 6.42 -39.54
CA LYS A 85 -7.51 6.61 -39.85
C LYS A 85 -8.23 5.28 -40.12
N PHE A 86 -9.09 4.85 -39.19
CA PHE A 86 -10.18 3.93 -39.53
C PHE A 86 -11.22 4.71 -40.34
N GLY A 87 -11.15 4.54 -41.66
CA GLY A 87 -12.17 4.99 -42.58
C GLY A 87 -13.48 4.23 -42.33
N LYS A 88 -14.56 4.99 -42.23
CA LYS A 88 -15.93 4.50 -42.27
C LYS A 88 -16.15 3.72 -43.57
N HIS A 89 -16.66 2.50 -43.48
CA HIS A 89 -17.54 1.95 -44.52
C HIS A 89 -18.68 1.16 -43.88
N SER A 90 -19.85 1.77 -43.93
CA SER A 90 -21.16 1.12 -43.88
C SER A 90 -21.41 0.35 -45.18
N GLY A 91 -22.04 -0.83 -45.11
CA GLY A 91 -22.80 -1.37 -46.25
C GLY A 91 -22.69 -2.89 -46.51
N ASN A 92 -23.49 -3.67 -45.78
CA ASN A 92 -24.44 -4.68 -46.29
C ASN A 92 -24.05 -5.61 -47.49
N ARG A 93 -23.95 -6.93 -47.28
CA ARG A 93 -24.79 -7.98 -47.94
C ARG A 93 -24.36 -9.42 -47.59
N LEU A 94 -25.38 -10.27 -47.48
CA LEU A 94 -25.36 -11.74 -47.34
C LEU A 94 -24.56 -12.50 -48.41
N ALA A 95 -24.08 -13.68 -48.04
CA ALA A 95 -23.95 -14.96 -48.79
C ALA A 95 -22.83 -15.77 -48.10
N ILE A 96 -22.96 -17.01 -47.61
CA ILE A 96 -23.90 -18.13 -47.76
C ILE A 96 -23.86 -18.88 -46.42
#